data_AF-A0A7C2YQX4-F1
#
_entry.id   AF-A0A7C2YQX4-F1
#
_cell.length_a   1.000
_cell.length_b   1.000
_cell.length_c   1.000
_cell.angle_alpha   90.00
_cell.angle_beta   90.00
_cell.angle_gamma   90.00
#
_symmetry.space_group_name_H-M   'P 1'
#
loop_
_entity.id
_entity.type
_entity.pdbx_description
1 polymer ?
#
loop_
_entity_poly.entity_id
_entity_poly.type
_entity_poly.pdbx_seq_one_letter_code
_entity_poly.pdbx_strand_id
1 'polypeptide(L)'
;MRRRESGRVAGILALLVLLAGIGAGAWYFLVYTKSPQYALNQFFAAAKANDTQKVEQYVDKSGGIVGLLSAAATMNPNMAGADPVRAIYPGYIDASLGQTQKVQVDSVTVEGDRAKAQVTMEVAVDGKTETIKPTYVLVKTEEGWKVHVQDTMFGSFNQFVSPRAQRMMRAQLRAIVNSPFGSMAKSQIQGIRAEIEKYPDFAKLLREVGLL
;
A
#
# COMPACT_ATOMS: atom_id res chain seq x y z
N MET A 1 -24.36 -29.45 -52.68
CA MET A 1 -24.86 -29.07 -51.35
C MET A 1 -23.74 -28.73 -50.33
N ARG A 2 -22.56 -29.37 -50.38
CA ARG A 2 -21.42 -29.13 -49.45
C ARG A 2 -20.88 -27.69 -49.27
N ARG A 3 -21.01 -26.79 -50.27
CA ARG A 3 -20.53 -25.38 -50.17
C ARG A 3 -21.42 -24.46 -49.31
N ARG A 4 -22.71 -24.79 -49.14
CA ARG A 4 -23.65 -23.98 -48.34
C ARG A 4 -23.57 -24.30 -46.84
N GLU A 5 -23.20 -25.53 -46.49
CA GLU A 5 -22.97 -25.95 -45.10
C GLU A 5 -21.66 -25.39 -44.55
N SER A 6 -20.60 -25.37 -45.37
CA SER A 6 -19.29 -24.82 -44.97
C SER A 6 -19.33 -23.30 -44.72
N GLY A 7 -20.12 -22.54 -45.48
CA GLY A 7 -20.33 -21.10 -45.22
C GLY A 7 -21.12 -20.81 -43.95
N ARG A 8 -22.09 -21.67 -43.60
CA ARG A 8 -22.84 -21.59 -42.34
C ARG A 8 -21.97 -21.94 -41.13
N VAL A 9 -21.16 -23.00 -41.23
CA VAL A 9 -20.23 -23.41 -40.17
C VAL A 9 -19.14 -22.36 -39.96
N ALA A 10 -18.57 -21.80 -41.03
CA ALA A 10 -17.60 -20.71 -40.94
C ALA A 10 -18.21 -19.43 -40.33
N GLY A 11 -19.45 -19.09 -40.69
CA GLY A 11 -20.17 -17.96 -40.09
C GLY A 11 -20.44 -18.15 -38.60
N ILE A 12 -20.83 -19.35 -38.16
CA ILE A 12 -21.04 -19.67 -36.74
C ILE A 12 -19.71 -19.63 -35.97
N LEU A 13 -18.63 -20.18 -36.53
CA LEU A 13 -17.30 -20.15 -35.92
C LEU A 13 -16.77 -18.71 -35.79
N ALA A 14 -16.91 -17.88 -36.82
CA ALA A 14 -16.53 -16.47 -36.77
C ALA A 14 -17.33 -15.72 -35.70
N LEU A 15 -18.63 -15.98 -35.59
CA LEU A 15 -19.51 -15.37 -34.58
C LEU A 15 -19.12 -15.80 -33.15
N LEU A 16 -18.77 -17.08 -32.95
CA LEU A 16 -18.30 -17.59 -31.65
C LEU A 16 -16.96 -16.97 -31.23
N VAL A 17 -16.03 -16.79 -32.16
CA VAL A 17 -14.74 -16.10 -31.89
C VAL A 17 -14.98 -14.63 -31.53
N LEU A 18 -15.91 -13.96 -32.22
CA LEU A 18 -16.30 -12.57 -31.92
C LEU A 18 -16.94 -12.45 -30.53
N LEU A 19 -17.86 -13.35 -30.19
CA LEU A 19 -18.49 -13.41 -28.87
C LEU A 19 -17.48 -13.76 -27.77
N ALA A 20 -16.51 -14.63 -28.04
CA ALA A 20 -15.44 -14.95 -27.11
C ALA A 20 -14.50 -13.75 -26.89
N GLY A 21 -14.18 -12.99 -27.94
CA GLY A 21 -13.40 -11.75 -27.84
C GLY A 21 -14.12 -10.65 -27.06
N ILE A 22 -15.42 -10.44 -27.35
CA ILE A 22 -16.27 -9.51 -26.61
C ILE A 22 -16.43 -9.96 -25.15
N GLY A 23 -16.64 -11.25 -24.91
CA GLY A 23 -16.76 -11.83 -23.57
C GLY A 23 -15.48 -11.70 -22.75
N ALA A 24 -14.31 -11.96 -23.36
CA ALA A 24 -13.01 -11.78 -22.72
C ALA A 24 -12.71 -10.30 -22.42
N GLY A 25 -13.03 -9.40 -23.35
CA GLY A 25 -12.89 -7.95 -23.14
C GLY A 25 -13.84 -7.43 -22.04
N ALA A 26 -15.09 -7.87 -22.05
CA ALA A 26 -16.08 -7.52 -21.03
C ALA A 26 -15.69 -8.08 -19.65
N TRP A 27 -15.21 -9.32 -19.56
CA TRP A 27 -14.70 -9.88 -18.31
C TRP A 27 -13.48 -9.10 -17.78
N TYR A 28 -12.52 -8.79 -18.65
CA TYR A 28 -11.36 -8.00 -18.30
C TYR A 28 -11.76 -6.64 -17.72
N PHE A 29 -12.70 -5.95 -18.36
CA PHE A 29 -13.14 -4.61 -17.96
C PHE A 29 -14.16 -4.56 -16.81
N LEU A 30 -14.95 -5.61 -16.61
CA LEU A 30 -15.99 -5.63 -15.56
C LEU A 30 -15.54 -6.34 -14.29
N VAL A 31 -14.61 -7.29 -14.40
CA VAL A 31 -14.18 -8.13 -13.27
C VAL A 31 -12.73 -7.84 -12.89
N TYR A 32 -11.80 -7.86 -13.84
CA TYR A 32 -10.38 -7.75 -13.53
C TYR A 32 -9.96 -6.32 -13.15
N THR A 33 -10.33 -5.31 -13.93
CA THR A 33 -10.05 -3.88 -13.60
C THR A 33 -10.70 -3.43 -12.29
N LYS A 34 -11.75 -4.14 -11.84
CA LYS A 34 -12.44 -3.89 -10.57
C LYS A 34 -11.97 -4.79 -9.42
N SER A 35 -10.89 -5.55 -9.62
CA SER A 35 -10.33 -6.44 -8.60
C SER A 35 -9.32 -5.71 -7.69
N PRO A 36 -9.18 -6.13 -6.42
CA PRO A 36 -8.15 -5.58 -5.52
C PRO A 36 -6.74 -5.87 -6.03
N GLN A 37 -6.51 -7.02 -6.67
CA GLN A 37 -5.23 -7.35 -7.29
C GLN A 37 -4.85 -6.34 -8.37
N TYR A 38 -5.80 -5.92 -9.21
CA TYR A 38 -5.55 -4.92 -10.24
C TYR A 38 -5.17 -3.57 -9.65
N ALA A 39 -5.93 -3.07 -8.68
CA ALA A 39 -5.62 -1.80 -8.01
C ALA A 39 -4.23 -1.83 -7.36
N LEU A 40 -3.87 -2.94 -6.71
CA LEU A 40 -2.55 -3.11 -6.11
C LEU A 40 -1.43 -3.09 -7.17
N ASN A 41 -1.64 -3.75 -8.31
CA ASN A 41 -0.68 -3.74 -9.41
C ASN A 41 -0.52 -2.33 -10.02
N GLN A 42 -1.62 -1.58 -10.14
CA GLN A 42 -1.56 -0.18 -10.62
C GLN A 42 -0.84 0.72 -9.62
N PHE A 43 -1.09 0.54 -8.33
CA PHE A 43 -0.32 1.22 -7.27
C PHE A 43 1.18 0.93 -7.40
N PHE A 44 1.59 -0.33 -7.52
CA PHE A 44 3.01 -0.68 -7.68
C PHE A 44 3.64 -0.12 -8.94
N ALA A 45 2.91 -0.16 -10.06
CA ALA A 45 3.38 0.42 -11.32
C ALA A 45 3.58 1.95 -11.19
N ALA A 46 2.61 2.64 -10.59
CA ALA A 46 2.68 4.08 -10.36
C ALA A 46 3.81 4.46 -9.39
N ALA A 47 3.92 3.75 -8.26
CA ALA A 47 4.95 3.98 -7.26
C ALA A 47 6.36 3.74 -7.83
N LYS A 48 6.55 2.67 -8.60
CA LYS A 48 7.82 2.40 -9.30
C LYS A 48 8.17 3.49 -10.32
N ALA A 49 7.17 4.06 -10.97
CA ALA A 49 7.35 5.15 -11.94
C ALA A 49 7.51 6.53 -11.28
N ASN A 50 7.41 6.63 -9.95
CA ASN A 50 7.33 7.90 -9.21
C ASN A 50 6.20 8.83 -9.74
N ASP A 51 5.12 8.25 -10.27
CA ASP A 51 3.95 8.97 -10.75
C ASP A 51 3.04 9.29 -9.56
N THR A 52 3.33 10.40 -8.88
CA THR A 52 2.65 10.78 -7.64
C THR A 52 1.14 10.96 -7.84
N GLN A 53 0.73 11.51 -8.99
CA GLN A 53 -0.69 11.71 -9.31
C GLN A 53 -1.43 10.38 -9.41
N LYS A 54 -0.85 9.37 -10.08
CA LYS A 54 -1.46 8.04 -10.13
C LYS A 54 -1.39 7.32 -8.81
N VAL A 55 -0.32 7.49 -8.03
CA VAL A 55 -0.25 6.91 -6.69
C VAL A 55 -1.43 7.40 -5.84
N GLU A 56 -1.71 8.71 -5.83
CA GLU A 56 -2.85 9.28 -5.09
C GLU A 56 -4.21 8.68 -5.49
N GLN A 57 -4.37 8.24 -6.73
CA GLN A 57 -5.62 7.61 -7.19
C GLN A 57 -5.84 6.22 -6.59
N TYR A 58 -4.76 5.51 -6.25
CA TYR A 58 -4.81 4.12 -5.78
C TYR A 58 -4.53 3.96 -4.28
N VAL A 59 -4.36 5.05 -3.54
CA VAL A 59 -4.16 5.03 -2.09
C VAL A 59 -5.32 5.69 -1.37
N ASP A 60 -5.64 5.13 -0.21
CA ASP A 60 -6.49 5.76 0.79
C ASP A 60 -5.61 6.09 2.00
N LYS A 61 -5.37 7.39 2.20
CA LYS A 61 -4.60 7.95 3.31
C LYS A 61 -5.49 8.30 4.51
N SER A 62 -6.74 7.86 4.53
CA SER A 62 -7.60 8.01 5.70
C SER A 62 -7.09 7.17 6.87
N GLY A 63 -7.44 7.61 8.09
CA GLY A 63 -7.01 7.01 9.35
C GLY A 63 -6.44 8.06 10.31
N GLY A 64 -6.69 7.91 11.61
CA GLY A 64 -6.31 8.92 12.60
C GLY A 64 -4.80 9.00 12.83
N ILE A 65 -4.06 7.90 12.67
CA ILE A 65 -2.58 7.92 12.75
C ILE A 65 -2.01 8.64 11.53
N VAL A 66 -2.49 8.32 10.33
CA VAL A 66 -2.03 9.00 9.10
C VAL A 66 -2.41 10.48 9.13
N GLY A 67 -3.64 10.81 9.56
CA GLY A 67 -4.08 12.18 9.73
C GLY A 67 -3.23 12.97 10.71
N LEU A 68 -2.81 12.36 11.83
CA LEU A 68 -1.87 12.98 12.77
C LEU A 68 -0.50 13.25 12.12
N LEU A 69 0.03 12.28 11.36
CA LEU A 69 1.30 12.46 10.63
C LEU A 69 1.21 13.57 9.59
N SER A 70 0.10 13.65 8.84
CA SER A 70 -0.15 14.72 7.90
C SER A 70 -0.22 16.08 8.60
N ALA A 71 -0.93 16.18 9.72
CA ALA A 71 -0.97 17.42 10.51
C ALA A 71 0.44 17.83 10.99
N ALA A 72 1.22 16.89 11.52
CA ALA A 72 2.60 17.15 11.92
C ALA A 72 3.48 17.62 10.74
N ALA A 73 3.31 17.02 9.56
CA ALA A 73 4.02 17.42 8.34
C ALA A 73 3.67 18.84 7.89
N THR A 74 2.44 19.31 8.08
CA THR A 74 2.07 20.71 7.77
C THR A 74 2.68 21.72 8.75
N MET A 75 2.90 21.32 10.00
CA MET A 75 3.46 22.18 11.04
C MET A 75 5.00 22.26 10.99
N ASN A 76 5.65 21.31 10.30
CA ASN A 76 7.10 21.28 10.13
C ASN A 76 7.46 21.17 8.64
N PRO A 77 7.96 22.25 8.01
CA PRO A 77 8.33 22.26 6.60
C PRO A 77 9.35 21.16 6.23
N ASN A 78 10.20 20.75 7.17
CA ASN A 78 11.18 19.69 6.97
C ASN A 78 10.56 18.27 6.95
N MET A 79 9.29 18.15 7.38
CA MET A 79 8.50 16.92 7.32
C MET A 79 7.43 16.95 6.21
N ALA A 80 7.32 18.06 5.46
CA ALA A 80 6.34 18.20 4.38
C ALA A 80 6.48 17.13 3.27
N GLY A 81 7.63 16.46 3.17
CA GLY A 81 7.88 15.32 2.27
C GLY A 81 7.68 13.93 2.90
N ALA A 82 7.20 13.83 4.14
CA ALA A 82 6.98 12.56 4.84
C ALA A 82 5.67 11.90 4.37
N ASP A 83 5.63 11.52 3.08
CA ASP A 83 4.52 10.74 2.54
C ASP A 83 4.54 9.32 3.14
N PRO A 84 3.49 8.88 3.86
CA PRO A 84 3.43 7.53 4.43
C PRO A 84 3.49 6.43 3.35
N VAL A 85 3.22 6.75 2.08
CA VAL A 85 3.38 5.81 0.97
C VAL A 85 4.84 5.36 0.80
N ARG A 86 5.82 6.23 1.13
CA ARG A 86 7.25 5.88 1.08
C ARG A 86 7.60 4.74 2.03
N ALA A 87 6.87 4.61 3.13
CA ALA A 87 7.09 3.55 4.10
C ALA A 87 6.54 2.22 3.60
N ILE A 88 5.43 2.21 2.86
CA ILE A 88 4.87 0.97 2.33
C ILE A 88 5.52 0.55 1.01
N TYR A 89 6.06 1.50 0.23
CA TYR A 89 6.79 1.19 -1.01
C TYR A 89 8.19 1.84 -1.01
N PRO A 90 9.24 1.13 -0.56
CA PRO A 90 10.61 1.64 -0.58
C PRO A 90 11.08 1.99 -2.00
N GLY A 91 11.61 3.20 -2.19
CA GLY A 91 12.09 3.70 -3.48
C GLY A 91 11.07 4.57 -4.22
N TYR A 92 9.89 4.80 -3.64
CA TYR A 92 8.96 5.83 -4.10
C TYR A 92 9.47 7.22 -3.67
N ILE A 93 9.63 8.12 -4.64
CA ILE A 93 10.18 9.49 -4.53
C ILE A 93 11.68 9.53 -4.17
N ASP A 94 12.11 8.74 -3.17
CA ASP A 94 13.52 8.56 -2.84
C ASP A 94 13.81 7.18 -2.24
N ALA A 95 15.10 6.86 -2.16
CA ALA A 95 15.61 5.56 -1.72
C ALA A 95 16.05 5.53 -0.24
N SER A 96 15.60 6.48 0.61
CA SER A 96 16.02 6.55 2.02
C SER A 96 15.66 5.31 2.85
N LEU A 97 14.59 4.61 2.48
CA LEU A 97 14.15 3.36 3.10
C LEU A 97 14.54 2.13 2.26
N GLY A 98 15.39 2.33 1.24
CA GLY A 98 15.76 1.34 0.25
C GLY A 98 15.05 1.54 -1.08
N GLN A 99 15.45 0.74 -2.07
CA GLN A 99 14.90 0.75 -3.43
C GLN A 99 14.28 -0.61 -3.76
N THR A 100 12.97 -0.65 -4.01
CA THR A 100 12.29 -1.87 -4.46
C THR A 100 12.77 -2.26 -5.86
N GLN A 101 13.36 -3.45 -5.98
CA GLN A 101 13.83 -4.03 -7.24
C GLN A 101 12.77 -4.93 -7.87
N LYS A 102 12.13 -5.76 -7.05
CA LYS A 102 11.13 -6.74 -7.48
C LYS A 102 9.95 -6.77 -6.51
N VAL A 103 8.75 -6.94 -7.06
CA VAL A 103 7.51 -7.09 -6.30
C VAL A 103 6.72 -8.24 -6.89
N GLN A 104 6.25 -9.12 -6.03
CA GLN A 104 5.41 -10.25 -6.38
C GLN A 104 4.23 -10.32 -5.42
N VAL A 105 3.02 -10.38 -5.96
CA VAL A 105 1.82 -10.62 -5.14
C VAL A 105 1.60 -12.12 -5.05
N ASP A 106 1.67 -12.65 -3.84
CA ASP A 106 1.61 -14.09 -3.58
C ASP A 106 0.17 -14.58 -3.47
N SER A 107 -0.67 -13.83 -2.77
CA SER A 107 -2.10 -14.12 -2.66
C SER A 107 -2.90 -12.87 -2.31
N VAL A 108 -4.18 -12.86 -2.68
CA VAL A 108 -5.14 -11.83 -2.29
C VAL A 108 -6.40 -12.50 -1.75
N THR A 109 -6.76 -12.15 -0.52
CA THR A 109 -7.98 -12.62 0.16
C THR A 109 -8.94 -11.45 0.30
N VAL A 110 -10.19 -11.63 -0.12
CA VAL A 110 -11.23 -10.60 -0.09
C VAL A 110 -12.26 -10.96 0.98
N GLU A 111 -12.55 -10.01 1.86
CA GLU A 111 -13.50 -10.11 2.97
C GLU A 111 -14.42 -8.87 2.93
N GLY A 112 -15.55 -8.99 2.23
CA GLY A 112 -16.49 -7.88 2.04
C GLY A 112 -15.85 -6.72 1.29
N ASP A 113 -15.84 -5.54 1.91
CA ASP A 113 -15.28 -4.30 1.35
C ASP A 113 -13.78 -4.13 1.67
N ARG A 114 -13.12 -5.20 2.11
CA ARG A 114 -11.68 -5.21 2.42
C ARG A 114 -10.98 -6.35 1.72
N ALA A 115 -9.72 -6.15 1.39
CA ALA A 115 -8.86 -7.21 0.88
C ALA A 115 -7.48 -7.15 1.54
N LYS A 116 -6.87 -8.32 1.76
CA LYS A 116 -5.50 -8.46 2.25
C LYS A 116 -4.69 -9.17 1.19
N ALA A 117 -3.56 -8.56 0.82
CA ALA A 117 -2.64 -9.10 -0.16
C ALA A 117 -1.30 -9.41 0.51
N GLN A 118 -0.86 -10.66 0.43
CA GLN A 118 0.50 -11.04 0.81
C GLN A 118 1.43 -10.75 -0.35
N VAL A 119 2.50 -10.01 -0.09
CA VAL A 119 3.42 -9.53 -1.14
C VAL A 119 4.83 -9.85 -0.71
N THR A 120 5.62 -10.40 -1.63
CA THR A 120 7.07 -10.54 -1.47
C THR A 120 7.76 -9.43 -2.26
N MET A 121 8.61 -8.65 -1.59
CA MET A 121 9.39 -7.57 -2.20
C MET A 121 10.89 -7.79 -1.98
N GLU A 122 11.68 -7.56 -3.02
CA GLU A 122 13.15 -7.47 -2.92
C GLU A 122 13.54 -5.99 -2.91
N VAL A 123 14.16 -5.54 -1.82
CA VAL A 123 14.50 -4.15 -1.56
C VAL A 123 16.01 -4.01 -1.40
N ALA A 124 16.64 -3.16 -2.20
CA ALA A 124 18.04 -2.79 -2.02
C ALA A 124 18.18 -1.75 -0.89
N VAL A 125 18.89 -2.08 0.18
CA VAL A 125 19.22 -1.18 1.29
C VAL A 125 20.73 -1.22 1.51
N ASP A 126 21.39 -0.06 1.51
CA ASP A 126 22.84 0.04 1.76
C ASP A 126 23.71 -0.92 0.88
N GLY A 127 23.31 -1.12 -0.38
CA GLY A 127 24.01 -2.00 -1.33
C GLY A 127 23.76 -3.51 -1.14
N LYS A 128 22.87 -3.91 -0.23
CA LYS A 128 22.42 -5.29 -0.04
C LYS A 128 20.95 -5.45 -0.42
N THR A 129 20.60 -6.58 -1.01
CA THR A 129 19.19 -6.91 -1.27
C THR A 129 18.61 -7.65 -0.06
N GLU A 130 17.54 -7.10 0.51
CA GLU A 130 16.74 -7.72 1.56
C GLU A 130 15.38 -8.14 0.98
N THR A 131 14.87 -9.30 1.41
CA THR A 131 13.52 -9.76 1.04
C THR A 131 12.57 -9.51 2.19
N ILE A 132 11.50 -8.77 1.93
CA ILE A 132 10.45 -8.47 2.89
C ILE A 132 9.12 -9.05 2.41
N LYS A 133 8.23 -9.41 3.35
CA LYS A 133 6.94 -10.04 3.06
C LYS A 133 5.76 -9.27 3.67
N PRO A 134 5.58 -7.99 3.31
CA PRO A 134 4.51 -7.18 3.86
C PRO A 134 3.11 -7.67 3.49
N THR A 135 2.14 -7.27 4.30
CA THR A 135 0.72 -7.45 4.00
C THR A 135 0.13 -6.11 3.60
N TYR A 136 -0.31 -6.01 2.35
CA TYR A 136 -1.05 -4.86 1.85
C TYR A 136 -2.53 -5.01 2.16
N VAL A 137 -3.13 -3.93 2.63
CA VAL A 137 -4.56 -3.89 2.95
C VAL A 137 -5.22 -2.94 1.96
N LEU A 138 -6.24 -3.43 1.27
CA LEU A 138 -7.05 -2.64 0.35
C LEU A 138 -8.47 -2.50 0.90
N VAL A 139 -9.07 -1.35 0.61
CA VAL A 139 -10.46 -1.03 0.94
C VAL A 139 -11.20 -0.70 -0.34
N LYS A 140 -12.46 -1.12 -0.41
CA LYS A 140 -13.35 -0.81 -1.51
C LYS A 140 -13.98 0.57 -1.26
N THR A 141 -13.82 1.46 -2.22
CA THR A 141 -14.41 2.80 -2.24
C THR A 141 -15.37 2.92 -3.43
N GLU A 142 -16.09 4.05 -3.53
CA GLU A 142 -16.96 4.35 -4.67
C GLU A 142 -16.18 4.39 -6.00
N GLU A 143 -14.92 4.83 -5.96
CA GLU A 143 -14.02 4.93 -7.11
C GLU A 143 -13.31 3.61 -7.45
N GLY A 144 -13.44 2.58 -6.60
CA GLY A 144 -12.78 1.29 -6.74
C GLY A 144 -11.95 0.89 -5.52
N TRP A 145 -11.10 -0.12 -5.69
CA TRP A 145 -10.20 -0.57 -4.62
C TRP A 145 -9.02 0.37 -4.47
N LYS A 146 -8.67 0.72 -3.23
CA LYS A 146 -7.52 1.54 -2.89
C LYS A 146 -6.70 0.90 -1.79
N VAL A 147 -5.38 1.08 -1.82
CA VAL A 147 -4.46 0.65 -0.75
C VAL A 147 -4.69 1.53 0.46
N HIS A 148 -5.20 0.95 1.53
CA HIS A 148 -5.39 1.66 2.79
C HIS A 148 -4.05 1.78 3.51
N VAL A 149 -3.47 2.98 3.46
CA VAL A 149 -2.07 3.23 3.85
C VAL A 149 -1.85 2.95 5.33
N GLN A 150 -2.78 3.37 6.20
CA GLN A 150 -2.65 3.15 7.64
C GLN A 150 -2.56 1.66 7.98
N ASP A 151 -3.54 0.87 7.53
CA ASP A 151 -3.57 -0.56 7.85
C ASP A 151 -2.43 -1.33 7.20
N THR A 152 -2.03 -0.93 6.00
CA THR A 152 -0.87 -1.52 5.33
C THR A 152 0.40 -1.22 6.12
N MET A 153 0.70 0.05 6.35
CA MET A 153 1.92 0.52 6.99
C MET A 153 2.05 0.00 8.42
N PHE A 154 1.03 0.21 9.26
CA PHE A 154 1.13 -0.11 10.67
C PHE A 154 0.78 -1.57 10.98
N GLY A 155 -0.03 -2.22 10.14
CA GLY A 155 -0.31 -3.65 10.25
C GLY A 155 0.86 -4.55 9.86
N SER A 156 1.76 -4.07 9.00
CA SER A 156 3.00 -4.77 8.62
C SER A 156 4.26 -3.92 8.82
N PHE A 157 4.23 -3.06 9.83
CA PHE A 157 5.28 -2.08 10.14
C PHE A 157 6.69 -2.69 10.17
N ASN A 158 6.82 -3.83 10.85
CA ASN A 158 8.10 -4.52 11.00
C ASN A 158 8.63 -5.15 9.71
N GLN A 159 7.77 -5.37 8.72
CA GLN A 159 8.14 -5.95 7.42
C GLN A 159 8.73 -4.88 6.50
N PHE A 160 8.21 -3.66 6.56
CA PHE A 160 8.66 -2.57 5.69
C PHE A 160 9.91 -1.86 6.20
N VAL A 161 10.00 -1.68 7.52
CA VAL A 161 11.06 -0.88 8.13
C VAL A 161 12.15 -1.80 8.63
N SER A 162 13.33 -1.71 8.01
CA SER A 162 14.49 -2.51 8.41
C SER A 162 14.86 -2.28 9.89
N PRO A 163 15.49 -3.26 10.58
CA PRO A 163 15.88 -3.09 11.98
C PRO A 163 16.74 -1.85 12.24
N ARG A 164 17.55 -1.43 11.25
CA ARG A 164 18.33 -0.20 11.33
C ARG A 164 17.43 1.04 11.34
N ALA A 165 16.51 1.14 10.39
CA ALA A 165 15.58 2.26 10.31
C ALA A 165 14.69 2.34 11.56
N GLN A 166 14.26 1.20 12.12
CA GLN A 166 13.55 1.16 13.39
C GLN A 166 14.38 1.73 14.55
N ARG A 167 15.67 1.38 14.66
CA ARG A 167 16.55 1.94 15.70
C ARG A 167 16.70 3.45 15.55
N MET A 168 16.86 3.94 14.33
CA MET A 168 16.92 5.39 14.06
C MET A 168 15.61 6.08 14.46
N MET A 169 14.47 5.50 14.10
CA MET A 169 13.15 6.02 14.47
C MET A 169 12.96 6.03 15.99
N ARG A 170 13.36 4.96 16.70
CA ARG A 170 13.36 4.93 18.17
C ARG A 170 14.19 6.06 18.77
N ALA A 171 15.39 6.31 18.22
CA ALA A 171 16.25 7.38 18.69
C ALA A 171 15.61 8.76 18.49
N GLN A 172 15.00 9.01 17.32
CA GLN A 172 14.27 10.25 17.04
C GLN A 172 13.05 10.44 17.96
N LEU A 173 12.23 9.39 18.13
CA LEU A 173 11.07 9.44 19.02
C LEU A 173 11.49 9.70 20.47
N ARG A 174 12.56 9.07 20.96
CA ARG A 174 13.11 9.36 22.29
C ARG A 174 13.60 10.79 22.43
N ALA A 175 14.23 11.35 21.39
CA ALA A 175 14.63 12.76 21.38
C ALA A 175 13.42 13.69 21.51
N ILE A 176 12.31 13.38 20.83
CA ILE A 176 11.05 14.14 20.94
C ILE A 176 10.47 14.03 22.35
N VAL A 177 10.41 12.81 22.91
CA VAL A 177 9.90 12.56 24.26
C VAL A 177 10.66 13.36 25.32
N ASN A 178 11.98 13.44 25.17
CA ASN A 178 12.85 14.17 26.09
C ASN A 178 12.96 15.68 25.77
N SER A 179 12.26 16.17 24.74
CA SER A 179 12.24 17.59 24.37
C SER A 179 11.12 18.36 25.09
N PRO A 180 11.13 19.71 25.07
CA PRO A 180 10.03 20.53 25.59
C PRO A 180 8.66 20.22 24.96
N PHE A 181 8.62 19.56 23.79
CA PHE A 181 7.41 19.16 23.09
C PHE A 181 6.92 17.75 23.47
N GLY A 182 7.65 17.02 24.32
CA GLY A 182 7.35 15.62 24.65
C GLY A 182 5.98 15.41 25.31
N SER A 183 5.57 16.33 26.19
CA SER A 183 4.24 16.27 26.85
C SER A 183 3.11 16.46 25.86
N MET A 184 3.26 17.38 24.90
CA MET A 184 2.30 17.61 23.82
C MET A 184 2.22 16.38 22.90
N ALA A 185 3.35 15.82 22.49
CA ALA A 185 3.38 14.61 21.66
C ALA A 185 2.69 13.43 22.35
N LYS A 186 2.94 13.24 23.66
CA LYS A 186 2.25 12.23 24.47
C LYS A 186 0.73 12.47 24.50
N SER A 187 0.29 13.70 24.72
CA SER A 187 -1.13 14.04 24.73
C SER A 187 -1.83 13.74 23.39
N GLN A 188 -1.18 14.05 22.27
CA GLN A 188 -1.72 13.75 20.94
C GLN A 188 -1.86 12.24 20.71
N ILE A 189 -0.84 11.47 21.10
CA ILE A 189 -0.86 9.99 21.01
C ILE A 189 -1.93 9.37 21.90
N GLN A 190 -2.16 9.91 23.10
CA GLN A 190 -3.26 9.43 23.96
C GLN A 190 -4.63 9.65 23.30
N GLY A 191 -4.82 10.72 22.52
CA GLY A 191 -6.05 10.98 21.78
C GLY A 191 -6.39 9.92 20.71
N ILE A 192 -5.38 9.25 20.16
CA ILE A 192 -5.55 8.19 19.15
C ILE A 192 -5.11 6.81 19.65
N ARG A 193 -4.97 6.64 20.97
CA ARG A 193 -4.46 5.40 21.58
C ARG A 193 -5.23 4.15 21.15
N ALA A 194 -6.56 4.21 21.15
CA ALA A 194 -7.40 3.08 20.75
C ALA A 194 -7.18 2.65 19.30
N GLU A 195 -6.78 3.58 18.42
CA GLU A 195 -6.45 3.28 17.04
C GLU A 195 -5.04 2.69 16.92
N ILE A 196 -4.07 3.23 17.66
CA ILE A 196 -2.70 2.69 17.75
C ILE A 196 -2.71 1.25 18.27
N GLU A 197 -3.53 0.94 19.28
CA GLU A 197 -3.59 -0.40 19.88
C GLU A 197 -4.07 -1.49 18.90
N LYS A 198 -4.69 -1.11 17.77
CA LYS A 198 -5.01 -2.04 16.67
C LYS A 198 -3.78 -2.55 15.93
N TYR A 199 -2.62 -1.90 16.12
CA TYR A 199 -1.35 -2.21 15.46
C TYR A 199 -0.28 -2.58 16.50
N PRO A 200 -0.19 -3.86 16.92
CA PRO A 200 0.61 -4.27 18.08
C PRO A 200 2.09 -3.89 18.00
N ASP A 201 2.69 -4.04 16.83
CA ASP A 201 4.11 -3.75 16.61
C ASP A 201 4.42 -2.25 16.72
N PHE A 202 3.55 -1.43 16.13
CA PHE A 202 3.66 0.03 16.24
C PHE A 202 3.36 0.51 17.68
N ALA A 203 2.33 -0.05 18.33
CA ALA A 203 2.03 0.23 19.72
C ALA A 203 3.20 -0.14 20.65
N LYS A 204 3.85 -1.29 20.40
CA LYS A 204 5.04 -1.73 21.14
C LYS A 204 6.18 -0.72 20.99
N LEU A 205 6.46 -0.26 19.77
CA LEU A 205 7.46 0.79 19.50
C LEU A 205 7.20 2.04 20.35
N LEU A 206 5.95 2.52 20.39
CA LEU A 206 5.57 3.73 21.13
C LEU A 206 5.68 3.57 22.65
N ARG A 207 5.34 2.39 23.19
CA ARG A 207 5.52 2.07 24.62
C ARG A 207 7.00 2.03 25.00
N GLU A 208 7.85 1.41 24.18
CA GLU A 208 9.30 1.31 24.43
C GLU A 208 10.03 2.66 24.45
N VAL A 209 9.43 3.69 23.85
CA VAL A 209 9.97 5.06 23.87
C VAL A 209 9.24 5.98 24.86
N GLY A 210 8.22 5.50 25.57
CA GLY A 210 7.50 6.25 26.61
C GLY A 210 6.39 7.19 26.12
N LEU A 211 5.94 7.04 24.87
CA LEU A 211 4.88 7.85 24.27
C LEU A 211 3.47 7.31 24.52
N LEU A 212 3.34 6.02 24.81
CA LEU A 212 2.08 5.34 25.09
C LEU A 212 2.12 4.69 26.47
#